data_AF-A0A8S1N850-F1
#
_entry.id   AF-A0A8S1N850-F1
#
_cell.length_a   1.000
_cell.length_b   1.000
_cell.length_c   1.000
_cell.angle_alpha   90.00
_cell.angle_beta   90.00
_cell.angle_gamma   90.00
#
_symmetry.space_group_name_H-M   'P 1'
#
loop_
_entity.id
_entity.type
_entity.pdbx_description
1 polymer ?
#
loop_
_entity_poly.entity_id
_entity_poly.type
_entity_poly.pdbx_seq_one_letter_code
_entity_poly.pdbx_strand_id
1 'polypeptide(L)'
;MEKREKFDIMIKTKASQDQIASYLVKAVLGLRDRENKSESVRLFGGGSAIPNVILVAEIIRARYKGLSSIVTLENMEKEINENGQVNKISIPAIRIKLTCKPTQEELNQAFILNQFLNQSNLLLNSSNLEVFSKGVLILQGF
;
A
#
# COMPACT_ATOMS: atom_id res chain seq x y z
N MET A 1 21.56 -1.71 3.85
CA MET A 1 20.63 -2.56 3.05
C MET A 1 19.63 -3.13 4.05
N GLU A 2 18.44 -2.54 4.16
CA GLU A 2 17.40 -3.03 5.08
C GLU A 2 17.02 -4.46 4.71
N LYS A 3 17.05 -5.37 5.68
CA LYS A 3 16.58 -6.75 5.52
C LYS A 3 15.10 -6.67 5.12
N ARG A 4 14.79 -6.94 3.85
CA ARG A 4 13.41 -7.13 3.40
C ARG A 4 12.81 -8.25 4.24
N GLU A 5 11.73 -7.97 4.93
CA GLU A 5 11.12 -8.96 5.80
C GLU A 5 10.49 -10.06 4.97
N LYS A 6 10.45 -11.30 5.50
CA LYS A 6 9.94 -12.50 4.82
C LYS A 6 8.53 -12.30 4.23
N PHE A 7 7.75 -11.39 4.81
CA PHE A 7 6.35 -11.11 4.48
C PHE A 7 6.14 -9.80 3.69
N ASP A 8 7.23 -9.20 3.20
CA ASP A 8 7.18 -8.04 2.30
C ASP A 8 7.07 -8.50 0.84
N ILE A 9 6.00 -8.11 0.16
CA ILE A 9 5.65 -8.51 -1.20
C ILE A 9 5.76 -7.31 -2.13
N MET A 10 6.80 -7.34 -2.97
CA MET A 10 7.01 -6.33 -4.00
C MET A 10 6.13 -6.60 -5.23
N ILE A 11 5.29 -5.64 -5.59
CA ILE A 11 4.44 -5.70 -6.78
C ILE A 11 5.08 -4.95 -7.93
N LYS A 12 5.10 -5.58 -9.11
CA LYS A 12 5.72 -5.01 -10.31
C LYS A 12 4.73 -4.23 -11.17
N THR A 13 5.26 -3.30 -11.96
CA THR A 13 4.50 -2.38 -12.83
C THR A 13 3.72 -3.09 -13.93
N LYS A 14 4.32 -4.09 -14.59
CA LYS A 14 3.71 -4.91 -15.66
C LYS A 14 3.42 -6.32 -15.17
N ALA A 15 2.58 -6.45 -14.14
CA ALA A 15 2.23 -7.75 -13.58
C ALA A 15 1.26 -8.51 -14.49
N SER A 16 1.61 -9.71 -14.95
CA SER A 16 0.66 -10.61 -15.62
C SER A 16 -0.40 -11.16 -14.64
N GLN A 17 -1.49 -11.74 -15.15
CA GLN A 17 -2.51 -12.37 -14.30
C GLN A 17 -1.91 -13.45 -13.37
N ASP A 18 -1.00 -14.27 -13.88
CA ASP A 18 -0.29 -15.28 -13.08
C ASP A 18 0.56 -14.65 -11.97
N GLN A 19 1.17 -13.49 -12.24
CA GLN A 19 1.94 -12.76 -11.24
C GLN A 19 1.02 -12.17 -10.16
N ILE A 20 -0.13 -11.60 -10.55
CA ILE A 20 -1.15 -11.13 -9.60
C ILE A 20 -1.63 -12.29 -8.72
N ALA A 21 -1.97 -13.43 -9.31
CA ALA A 21 -2.36 -14.64 -8.56
C ALA A 21 -1.25 -15.10 -7.60
N SER A 22 0.01 -15.08 -8.05
CA SER A 22 1.16 -15.41 -7.20
C SER A 22 1.29 -14.46 -6.00
N TYR A 23 1.08 -13.14 -6.18
CA TYR A 23 1.10 -12.18 -5.08
C TYR A 23 -0.02 -12.46 -4.07
N LEU A 24 -1.23 -12.77 -4.54
CA LEU A 24 -2.37 -13.12 -3.69
C LEU A 24 -2.08 -14.37 -2.85
N VAL A 25 -1.55 -15.43 -3.47
CA VAL A 25 -1.19 -16.67 -2.76
C VAL A 25 -0.12 -16.39 -1.70
N LYS A 26 0.93 -15.62 -2.05
CA LYS A 26 1.97 -15.25 -1.08
C LYS A 26 1.42 -14.46 0.09
N ALA A 27 0.53 -13.51 -0.15
CA ALA A 27 -0.09 -12.71 0.91
C ALA A 27 -0.95 -13.59 1.84
N VAL A 28 -1.76 -14.47 1.26
CA VAL A 28 -2.61 -15.41 2.02
C VAL A 28 -1.77 -16.37 2.86
N LEU A 29 -0.72 -16.94 2.28
CA LEU A 29 0.18 -17.84 3.01
C LEU A 29 0.93 -17.07 4.10
N GLY A 30 1.40 -15.86 3.83
CA GLY A 30 2.07 -15.01 4.81
C GLY A 30 1.17 -14.68 6.00
N LEU A 31 -0.09 -14.32 5.77
CA LEU A 31 -1.06 -14.04 6.84
C LEU A 31 -1.39 -15.27 7.71
N ARG A 32 -1.20 -16.48 7.17
CA ARG A 32 -1.48 -17.76 7.87
C ARG A 32 -0.22 -18.45 8.41
N ASP A 33 0.97 -17.93 8.08
CA ASP A 33 2.24 -18.52 8.50
C ASP A 33 2.36 -18.41 10.03
N ARG A 34 2.59 -19.54 10.71
CA ARG A 34 2.75 -19.58 12.17
C ARG A 34 3.99 -18.85 12.65
N GLU A 35 4.99 -18.67 11.79
CA GLU A 35 6.17 -17.87 12.07
C GLU A 35 5.89 -16.37 11.98
N ASN A 36 4.80 -15.97 11.30
CA ASN A 36 4.38 -14.58 11.21
C ASN A 36 3.63 -14.16 12.48
N LYS A 37 4.38 -13.91 13.56
CA LYS A 37 3.81 -13.51 14.85
C LYS A 37 2.96 -12.23 14.79
N SER A 38 3.25 -11.35 13.83
CA SER A 38 2.48 -10.13 13.61
C SER A 38 1.18 -10.37 12.84
N GLU A 39 0.98 -11.58 12.28
CA GLU A 39 -0.16 -11.93 11.42
C GLU A 39 -0.41 -10.84 10.36
N SER A 40 0.67 -10.33 9.77
CA SER A 40 0.64 -9.18 8.87
C SER A 40 1.48 -9.39 7.61
N VAL A 41 1.04 -8.82 6.49
CA VAL A 41 1.81 -8.79 5.24
C VAL A 41 1.91 -7.37 4.74
N ARG A 42 3.00 -7.05 4.03
CA ARG A 42 3.18 -5.73 3.44
C ARG A 42 3.25 -5.85 1.93
N LEU A 43 2.42 -5.08 1.25
CA LEU A 43 2.45 -4.95 -0.20
C LEU A 43 3.11 -3.62 -0.53
N PHE A 44 4.06 -3.60 -1.47
CA PHE A 44 4.69 -2.34 -1.85
C PHE A 44 5.06 -2.29 -3.32
N GLY A 45 5.08 -1.09 -3.87
CA GLY A 45 5.40 -0.83 -5.27
C GLY A 45 5.43 0.66 -5.57
N GLY A 46 6.18 1.04 -6.60
CA GLY A 46 6.33 2.45 -7.00
C GLY A 46 5.98 2.72 -8.45
N GLY A 47 5.77 4.01 -8.73
CA GLY A 47 5.36 4.53 -10.03
C GLY A 47 4.13 3.80 -10.55
N SER A 48 4.24 3.20 -11.74
CA SER A 48 3.12 2.49 -12.38
C SER A 48 2.72 1.16 -11.70
N ALA A 49 3.41 0.71 -10.65
CA ALA A 49 3.00 -0.48 -9.88
C ALA A 49 1.95 -0.15 -8.82
N ILE A 50 1.78 1.12 -8.45
CA ILE A 50 0.84 1.57 -7.40
C ILE A 50 -0.57 1.01 -7.62
N PRO A 51 -1.18 1.06 -8.83
CA PRO A 51 -2.51 0.50 -9.05
C PRO A 51 -2.59 -1.01 -8.77
N ASN A 52 -1.55 -1.77 -9.14
CA ASN A 52 -1.49 -3.20 -8.88
C ASN A 52 -1.36 -3.51 -7.38
N VAL A 53 -0.64 -2.67 -6.63
CA VAL A 53 -0.55 -2.78 -5.16
C VAL A 53 -1.92 -2.63 -4.52
N ILE A 54 -2.65 -1.59 -4.92
CA ILE A 54 -4.02 -1.34 -4.44
C ILE A 54 -4.93 -2.51 -4.81
N LEU A 55 -4.93 -2.92 -6.08
CA LEU A 55 -5.76 -4.04 -6.56
C LEU A 55 -5.54 -5.32 -5.74
N VAL A 56 -4.29 -5.71 -5.53
CA VAL A 56 -3.97 -6.92 -4.75
C VAL A 56 -4.42 -6.76 -3.30
N ALA A 57 -4.24 -5.59 -2.69
CA ALA A 57 -4.72 -5.31 -1.35
C ALA A 57 -6.25 -5.46 -1.26
N GLU A 58 -6.99 -4.87 -2.20
CA GLU A 58 -8.46 -4.92 -2.23
C GLU A 58 -8.99 -6.35 -2.38
N ILE A 59 -8.39 -7.15 -3.27
CA ILE A 59 -8.79 -8.54 -3.43
C ILE A 59 -8.59 -9.32 -2.12
N ILE A 60 -7.50 -9.07 -1.40
CA ILE A 60 -7.24 -9.72 -0.10
C ILE A 60 -8.29 -9.26 0.92
N ARG A 61 -8.54 -7.95 1.07
CA ARG A 61 -9.53 -7.41 2.00
C ARG A 61 -10.94 -7.93 1.72
N ALA A 62 -11.32 -8.07 0.45
CA ALA A 62 -12.62 -8.63 0.04
C ALA A 62 -12.78 -10.12 0.40
N ARG A 63 -11.68 -10.85 0.62
CA ARG A 63 -11.70 -12.28 0.98
C ARG A 63 -11.41 -12.54 2.47
N TYR A 64 -10.77 -11.60 3.15
CA TYR A 64 -10.40 -11.68 4.56
C TYR A 64 -11.08 -10.56 5.35
N LYS A 65 -12.22 -10.91 5.97
CA LYS A 65 -12.96 -9.97 6.83
C LYS A 65 -12.11 -9.60 8.05
N GLY A 66 -12.18 -8.32 8.44
CA GLY A 66 -11.54 -7.81 9.66
C GLY A 66 -10.06 -7.48 9.53
N LEU A 67 -9.48 -7.50 8.32
CA LEU A 67 -8.12 -7.00 8.11
C LEU A 67 -8.06 -5.48 8.34
N SER A 68 -7.16 -5.07 9.22
CA SER A 68 -6.73 -3.68 9.29
C SER A 68 -5.77 -3.37 8.14
N SER A 69 -5.80 -2.13 7.66
CA SER A 69 -4.99 -1.66 6.55
C SER A 69 -4.34 -0.34 6.90
N ILE A 70 -3.01 -0.29 6.87
CA ILE A 70 -2.24 0.95 6.98
C ILE A 70 -1.61 1.23 5.62
N VAL A 71 -1.91 2.40 5.07
CA VAL A 71 -1.36 2.88 3.81
C VAL A 71 -0.32 3.95 4.09
N THR A 72 0.87 3.77 3.55
CA THR A 72 1.97 4.75 3.62
C THR A 72 2.33 5.15 2.20
N LEU A 73 2.34 6.45 1.95
CA LEU A 73 2.88 7.03 0.71
C LEU A 73 4.30 7.50 0.99
N GLU A 74 5.24 7.04 0.17
CA GLU A 74 6.65 7.35 0.29
C GLU A 74 7.26 7.63 -1.08
N ASN A 75 8.51 8.07 -1.12
CA ASN A 75 9.28 8.11 -2.36
C ASN A 75 10.31 6.99 -2.33
N MET A 76 10.50 6.29 -3.43
CA MET A 76 11.53 5.28 -3.59
C MET A 76 12.55 5.71 -4.65
N GLU A 77 13.82 5.41 -4.41
CA GLU A 77 14.84 5.55 -5.44
C GLU A 77 14.68 4.45 -6.48
N LYS A 78 14.62 4.85 -7.74
CA LYS A 78 14.66 3.96 -8.89
C LYS A 78 15.86 4.28 -9.74
N GLU A 79 16.66 3.26 -10.01
CA GLU A 79 17.74 3.33 -10.98
C GLU A 79 17.16 3.26 -12.40
N ILE A 80 17.56 4.22 -13.23
CA ILE A 80 17.26 4.27 -14.65
C ILE A 80 18.59 4.29 -15.41
N ASN A 81 18.69 3.47 -16.44
CA ASN A 81 19.82 3.49 -17.37
C ASN A 81 19.45 4.37 -18.55
N GLU A 82 20.06 5.55 -18.62
CA GLU A 82 19.92 6.47 -19.76
C GLU A 82 21.31 6.67 -20.36
N ASN A 83 21.45 6.39 -21.66
CA ASN A 83 22.70 6.55 -22.40
C ASN A 83 23.92 5.82 -21.80
N GLY A 84 23.70 4.67 -21.16
CA GLY A 84 24.75 3.88 -20.51
C GLY A 84 25.20 4.40 -19.14
N GLN A 85 24.57 5.47 -18.63
CA GLN A 85 24.78 5.97 -17.27
C GLN A 85 23.63 5.54 -16.34
N VAL A 86 23.97 5.06 -15.16
CA VAL A 86 23.00 4.71 -14.10
C VAL A 86 22.65 5.99 -13.34
N ASN A 87 21.46 6.53 -13.58
CA ASN A 87 20.92 7.66 -12.83
C ASN A 87 19.92 7.16 -11.78
N LYS A 88 19.89 7.82 -10.62
CA LYS A 88 18.90 7.55 -9.57
C LYS A 88 17.84 8.64 -9.60
N ILE A 89 16.58 8.25 -9.81
CA ILE A 89 15.44 9.15 -9.71
C ILE A 89 14.57 8.78 -8.51
N SER A 90 13.98 9.78 -7.89
CA SER A 90 12.99 9.58 -6.83
C SER A 90 11.61 9.45 -7.47
N ILE A 91 10.91 8.34 -7.23
CA ILE A 91 9.57 8.09 -7.75
C ILE A 91 8.59 7.88 -6.58
N PRO A 92 7.31 8.25 -6.75
CA PRO A 92 6.30 7.97 -5.73
C PRO A 92 6.12 6.46 -5.56
N ALA A 93 5.86 6.04 -4.32
CA ALA A 93 5.63 4.67 -3.93
C ALA A 93 4.52 4.56 -2.88
N ILE A 94 3.91 3.38 -2.86
CA ILE A 94 2.89 3.01 -1.88
C ILE A 94 3.34 1.75 -1.14
N ARG A 95 3.08 1.72 0.16
CA ARG A 95 3.19 0.55 1.01
C ARG A 95 1.87 0.36 1.74
N ILE A 96 1.32 -0.85 1.66
CA ILE A 96 0.07 -1.24 2.33
C ILE A 96 0.38 -2.40 3.26
N LYS A 97 0.29 -2.16 4.57
CA LYS A 97 0.34 -3.22 5.58
C LYS A 97 -1.07 -3.72 5.86
N LEU A 98 -1.28 -5.02 5.70
CA LEU A 98 -2.53 -5.70 6.05
C LEU A 98 -2.28 -6.57 7.29
N THR A 99 -3.07 -6.41 8.34
CA THR A 99 -2.88 -7.09 9.63
C THR A 99 -4.19 -7.73 10.11
N CYS A 100 -4.14 -9.00 10.52
CA CYS A 100 -5.30 -9.72 11.10
C CYS A 100 -5.67 -9.23 12.50
N LYS A 101 -4.67 -8.94 13.33
CA LYS A 101 -4.82 -8.46 14.71
C LYS A 101 -4.03 -7.16 14.88
N PRO A 102 -4.60 -6.01 14.48
CA PRO A 102 -3.89 -4.76 14.56
C PRO A 102 -3.52 -4.41 15.99
N THR A 103 -2.35 -3.82 16.21
CA THR A 103 -1.99 -3.28 17.53
C THR A 103 -2.80 -2.00 17.82
N GLN A 104 -2.82 -1.57 19.09
CA GLN A 104 -3.48 -0.31 19.44
C GLN A 104 -2.86 0.89 18.73
N GLU A 105 -1.53 0.90 18.50
CA GLU A 105 -0.90 1.97 17.72
C GLU A 105 -1.39 1.97 16.27
N GLU A 106 -1.54 0.80 15.65
CA GLU A 106 -2.03 0.65 14.29
C GLU A 106 -3.48 1.14 14.15
N LEU A 107 -4.33 0.82 15.13
CA LEU A 107 -5.70 1.34 15.21
C LEU A 107 -5.73 2.87 15.35
N ASN A 108 -4.85 3.44 16.17
CA ASN A 108 -4.75 4.88 16.37
C ASN A 108 -4.28 5.60 15.09
N GLN A 109 -3.33 5.03 14.35
CA GLN A 109 -2.89 5.59 13.07
C GLN A 109 -4.00 5.59 12.02
N ALA A 110 -4.76 4.50 11.92
CA ALA A 110 -5.92 4.42 11.04
C ALA A 110 -7.01 5.44 11.44
N PHE A 111 -7.23 5.64 12.74
CA PHE A 111 -8.18 6.62 13.26
C PHE A 111 -7.78 8.07 12.93
N ILE A 112 -6.53 8.45 13.22
CA ILE A 112 -6.01 9.80 12.97
C ILE A 112 -6.13 10.16 11.48
N LEU A 113 -5.78 9.22 10.59
CA LEU A 113 -5.87 9.44 9.15
C LEU A 113 -7.32 9.69 8.68
N ASN A 114 -8.28 8.92 9.21
CA ASN A 114 -9.70 9.11 8.90
C ASN A 114 -10.24 10.45 9.42
N GLN A 115 -9.78 10.90 10.59
CA GLN A 115 -10.15 12.21 11.14
C GLN A 115 -9.63 13.35 10.27
N PHE A 116 -8.38 13.28 9.80
CA PHE A 116 -7.81 14.27 8.88
C PHE A 116 -8.53 14.32 7.53
N LEU A 117 -8.89 13.17 6.95
CA LEU A 117 -9.61 13.12 5.68
C LEU A 117 -11.02 13.68 5.80
N ASN A 118 -11.72 13.39 6.89
CA ASN A 118 -13.04 13.96 7.15
C ASN A 118 -12.98 15.48 7.31
N GLN A 119 -11.96 16.00 8.01
CA GLN A 119 -11.72 17.46 8.12
C GLN A 119 -11.35 18.09 6.76
N SER A 120 -10.58 17.40 5.94
CA SER A 120 -10.19 17.87 4.60
C SER A 120 -11.38 17.94 3.64
N ASN A 121 -12.29 16.96 3.69
CA ASN A 121 -13.54 16.98 2.92
C ASN A 121 -14.50 18.10 3.36
N LEU A 122 -14.52 18.43 4.65
CA LEU A 122 -15.25 19.58 5.17
C LEU A 122 -14.72 20.92 4.64
N LEU A 123 -13.40 21.04 4.47
CA LEU A 123 -12.74 22.25 3.93
C LEU A 123 -12.86 22.39 2.40
N LEU A 124 -12.96 21.26 1.68
CA LEU A 124 -13.19 21.24 0.23
C LEU A 124 -14.62 21.66 -0.14
N ASN A 125 -15.60 21.44 0.74
CA ASN A 125 -16.98 21.90 0.53
C ASN A 125 -17.20 23.39 0.81
N SER A 126 -16.24 24.09 1.45
CA SER A 126 -16.34 25.51 1.80
C SER A 126 -15.56 26.46 0.89
N SER A 127 -14.79 25.95 -0.07
CA SER A 127 -13.81 26.74 -0.83
C SER A 127 -13.88 26.42 -2.32
N ASN A 128 -14.19 27.43 -3.13
CA ASN A 128 -14.13 27.35 -4.60
C ASN A 128 -12.80 26.74 -5.07
N LEU A 129 -12.91 25.83 -6.04
CA LEU A 129 -11.81 25.05 -6.62
C LEU A 129 -10.66 25.94 -7.10
N GLU A 130 -9.50 25.83 -6.45
CA GLU A 130 -8.20 25.86 -7.13
C GLU A 130 -7.35 24.66 -6.69
N VAL A 131 -6.73 24.07 -7.70
CA VAL A 131 -6.09 22.75 -7.74
C VAL A 131 -4.88 22.67 -6.80
N PHE A 132 -4.82 21.68 -5.90
CA PHE A 132 -3.54 21.11 -5.43
C PHE A 132 -3.64 19.62 -5.08
N SER A 133 -3.17 18.80 -6.03
CA SER A 133 -2.10 17.81 -5.85
C SER A 133 -1.84 17.34 -4.39
N LYS A 134 -2.42 16.18 -4.03
CA LYS A 134 -1.86 15.08 -3.19
C LYS A 134 -3.01 14.17 -2.76
N GLY A 135 -3.47 13.32 -3.69
CA GLY A 135 -4.58 12.40 -3.44
C GLY A 135 -4.11 11.13 -2.72
N VAL A 136 -4.53 10.96 -1.46
CA VAL A 136 -4.63 9.65 -0.80
C VAL A 136 -6.01 9.11 -1.12
N LEU A 137 -6.08 7.99 -1.85
CA LEU A 137 -7.33 7.32 -2.23
C LEU A 137 -7.68 6.27 -1.17
N ILE A 138 -8.86 6.39 -0.53
CA ILE A 138 -9.46 5.33 0.28
C ILE A 138 -10.68 4.80 -0.46
N LEU A 139 -10.62 3.55 -0.91
CA LEU A 139 -11.80 2.77 -1.31
C LEU A 139 -12.39 2.14 -0.04
N GLN A 140 -13.57 2.61 0.37
CA GLN A 140 -14.43 1.89 1.30
C GLN A 140 -15.28 0.90 0.48
N GLY A 141 -15.08 -0.40 0.70
CA GLY A 141 -15.92 -1.44 0.13
C GLY A 141 -17.21 -1.60 0.94
N PHE A 142 -18.34 -1.68 0.24
CA PHE A 142 -19.62 -2.18 0.75
C PHE A 142 -19.57 -3.70 0.92
#